data_AF-A0A4D4MFV2-F1
#
_entry.id   AF-A0A4D4MFV2-F1
#
_cell.length_a   1.000
_cell.length_b   1.000
_cell.length_c   1.000
_cell.angle_alpha   90.00
_cell.angle_beta   90.00
_cell.angle_gamma   90.00
#
_symmetry.space_group_name_H-M   'P 1'
#
loop_
_entity.id
_entity.type
_entity.pdbx_description
1 polymer ?
#
loop_
_entity_poly.entity_id
_entity_poly.type
_entity_poly.pdbx_seq_one_letter_code
_entity_poly.pdbx_strand_id
1 'polypeptide(L)'
;MVVGDVPDPYVGTWKTTITNADGENTRTLVIKQGRIGDKVLNLTADGPHYHCTFRARLASVTSGSIRLSSSTVTAASPASSCEPGGPTAMAILSDGRLQRTNDTNGETLTYTRSR
;
A
#
# COMPACT_ATOMS: atom_id res chain seq x y z
N MET A 1 -21.11 -8.96 -12.68
CA MET A 1 -19.98 -8.91 -11.72
C MET A 1 -18.75 -8.53 -12.52
N VAL A 2 -18.11 -7.40 -12.23
CA VAL A 2 -16.86 -7.06 -12.93
C VAL A 2 -15.76 -7.88 -12.25
N VAL A 3 -15.28 -8.92 -12.92
CA VAL A 3 -14.08 -9.65 -12.48
C VAL A 3 -12.90 -8.71 -12.71
N GLY A 4 -12.27 -8.28 -11.62
CA GLY A 4 -11.03 -7.50 -11.64
C GLY A 4 -9.81 -8.41 -11.70
N ASP A 5 -8.66 -7.83 -12.02
CA ASP A 5 -7.39 -8.55 -12.14
C ASP A 5 -6.69 -8.70 -10.78
N VAL A 6 -7.10 -7.93 -9.76
CA VAL A 6 -6.56 -8.05 -8.40
C VAL A 6 -6.97 -9.40 -7.81
N PRO A 7 -6.05 -10.27 -7.39
CA PRO A 7 -6.44 -11.52 -6.75
C PRO A 7 -7.13 -11.26 -5.40
N ASP A 8 -8.18 -12.02 -5.11
CA ASP A 8 -9.00 -11.85 -3.90
C ASP A 8 -8.23 -11.80 -2.57
N PRO A 9 -7.13 -12.58 -2.38
CA PRO A 9 -6.33 -12.51 -1.16
C PRO A 9 -5.75 -11.12 -0.87
N TYR A 10 -5.60 -10.23 -1.87
CA TYR A 10 -5.10 -8.86 -1.66
C TYR A 10 -6.21 -7.89 -1.27
N VAL A 11 -7.45 -8.14 -1.70
CA VAL A 11 -8.57 -7.21 -1.50
C VAL A 11 -8.96 -7.14 -0.03
N GLY A 12 -9.07 -5.91 0.47
CA GLY A 12 -9.40 -5.62 1.86
C GLY A 12 -8.53 -4.51 2.44
N THR A 13 -8.59 -4.38 3.76
CA THR A 13 -7.82 -3.39 4.52
C THR A 13 -6.66 -4.08 5.23
N TRP A 14 -5.48 -3.47 5.15
CA TRP A 14 -4.25 -3.96 5.77
C TRP A 14 -3.63 -2.86 6.61
N LYS A 15 -3.08 -3.20 7.76
CA LYS A 15 -2.49 -2.26 8.70
C LYS A 15 -1.12 -2.71 9.18
N THR A 16 -0.22 -1.77 9.39
CA THR A 16 1.00 -1.97 10.16
C THR A 16 1.31 -0.74 10.99
N THR A 17 2.02 -0.93 12.09
CA THR A 17 2.51 0.14 12.97
C THR A 17 4.02 0.00 13.08
N ILE A 18 4.70 1.11 12.86
CA ILE A 18 6.16 1.24 12.92
C ILE A 18 6.45 2.18 14.07
N THR A 19 7.13 1.70 15.10
CA THR A 19 7.56 2.52 16.24
C THR A 19 9.01 2.96 16.02
N ASN A 20 9.24 4.26 16.02
CA ASN A 20 10.58 4.84 15.92
C ASN A 20 10.75 5.99 16.94
N ALA A 21 11.87 6.72 16.86
CA ALA A 21 12.16 7.83 17.77
C ALA A 21 11.11 8.95 17.74
N ASP A 22 10.43 9.13 16.61
CA ASP A 22 9.40 10.15 16.42
C ASP A 22 8.02 9.71 16.94
N GLY A 23 7.86 8.43 17.30
CA GLY A 23 6.64 7.85 17.85
C GLY A 23 6.06 6.73 16.99
N GLU A 24 4.74 6.52 17.11
CA GLU A 24 4.03 5.50 16.34
C GLU A 24 3.63 6.01 14.96
N ASN A 25 4.03 5.27 13.93
CA ASN A 25 3.72 5.53 12.55
C ASN A 25 2.84 4.41 12.01
N THR A 26 1.58 4.72 11.75
CA THR A 26 0.63 3.77 11.18
C THR A 26 0.62 3.87 9.66
N ARG A 27 0.47 2.71 9.01
CA ARG A 27 0.18 2.61 7.59
C ARG A 27 -1.06 1.75 7.40
N THR A 28 -2.08 2.31 6.76
CA THR A 28 -3.32 1.61 6.40
C THR A 28 -3.45 1.55 4.88
N LEU A 29 -3.42 0.35 4.32
CA LEU A 29 -3.67 0.10 2.91
C LEU A 29 -5.12 -0.36 2.73
N VAL A 30 -5.83 0.24 1.79
CA VAL A 30 -7.11 -0.26 1.29
C VAL A 30 -6.92 -0.67 -0.15
N ILE A 31 -7.01 -1.96 -0.40
CA ILE A 31 -6.90 -2.56 -1.74
C ILE A 31 -8.29 -2.97 -2.18
N LYS A 32 -8.72 -2.45 -3.32
CA LYS A 32 -10.00 -2.81 -3.95
C LYS A 32 -9.79 -3.58 -5.25
N GLN A 33 -10.85 -4.24 -5.70
CA GLN A 33 -10.90 -4.84 -7.03
C GLN A 33 -10.70 -3.77 -8.13
N GLY A 34 -10.10 -4.20 -9.24
CA GLY A 34 -9.84 -3.37 -10.41
C GLY A 34 -8.97 -4.09 -11.44
N ARG A 35 -8.80 -3.48 -12.61
CA ARG A 35 -7.97 -4.00 -13.71
C ARG A 35 -6.58 -3.38 -13.70
N ILE A 36 -5.67 -3.96 -14.48
CA ILE A 36 -4.38 -3.31 -14.77
C ILE A 36 -4.63 -1.90 -15.32
N GLY A 37 -3.96 -0.90 -14.74
CA GLY A 37 -4.13 0.52 -15.03
C GLY A 37 -5.09 1.27 -14.08
N ASP A 38 -5.95 0.56 -13.35
CA ASP A 38 -6.89 1.16 -12.41
C ASP A 38 -6.23 1.56 -11.10
N LYS A 39 -6.75 2.61 -10.45
CA LYS A 39 -6.37 2.97 -9.08
C LYS A 39 -6.97 1.96 -8.10
N VAL A 40 -6.18 0.97 -7.72
CA VAL A 40 -6.62 -0.11 -6.81
C VAL A 40 -6.19 0.09 -5.36
N LEU A 41 -5.17 0.92 -5.12
CA LEU A 41 -4.66 1.18 -3.78
C LEU A 41 -5.03 2.59 -3.30
N ASN A 42 -5.54 2.67 -2.08
CA ASN A 42 -5.38 3.85 -1.21
C ASN A 42 -4.44 3.49 -0.05
N LEU A 43 -3.46 4.33 0.22
CA LEU A 43 -2.57 4.21 1.37
C LEU A 43 -2.74 5.43 2.26
N THR A 44 -3.07 5.23 3.51
CA THR A 44 -3.01 6.27 4.55
C THR A 44 -1.79 6.03 5.42
N ALA A 45 -1.06 7.09 5.67
CA ALA A 45 0.16 7.13 6.44
C ALA A 45 -0.01 8.20 7.52
N ASP A 46 -0.18 7.73 8.75
CA ASP A 46 -0.39 8.57 9.92
C ASP A 46 0.82 8.47 10.83
N GLY A 47 1.34 9.61 11.25
CA GLY A 47 2.31 9.71 12.33
C GLY A 47 1.93 10.85 13.28
N PRO A 48 2.72 11.10 14.34
CA PRO A 48 2.34 12.06 15.38
C PRO A 48 2.19 13.50 14.86
N HIS A 49 2.88 13.83 13.76
CA HIS A 49 2.91 15.17 13.18
C HIS A 49 2.58 15.22 11.70
N TYR A 50 2.10 14.11 11.11
CA TYR A 50 1.75 14.08 9.70
C TYR A 50 0.57 13.14 9.40
N HIS A 51 -0.18 13.51 8.37
CA HIS A 51 -1.20 12.68 7.74
C HIS A 51 -1.00 12.75 6.22
N CYS A 52 -0.75 11.60 5.60
CA CYS A 52 -0.57 11.49 4.16
C CYS A 52 -1.52 10.44 3.59
N THR A 53 -2.21 10.78 2.51
CA THR A 53 -2.97 9.80 1.72
C THR A 53 -2.41 9.71 0.32
N PHE A 54 -2.22 8.50 -0.18
CA PHE A 54 -1.67 8.20 -1.49
C PHE A 54 -2.57 7.27 -2.29
N ARG A 55 -2.43 7.32 -3.61
CA ARG A 55 -3.04 6.37 -4.54
C ARG A 55 -2.03 5.79 -5.51
N ALA A 56 -2.16 4.50 -5.81
CA ALA A 56 -1.36 3.82 -6.82
C ALA A 56 -2.24 2.96 -7.72
N ARG A 57 -1.76 2.72 -8.95
CA ARG A 57 -2.45 1.90 -9.94
C ARG A 57 -1.92 0.47 -9.96
N LEU A 58 -2.76 -0.50 -10.34
CA LEU A 58 -2.30 -1.85 -10.63
C LEU A 58 -1.44 -1.83 -11.89
N ALA A 59 -0.17 -2.21 -11.79
CA ALA A 59 0.76 -2.22 -12.91
C ALA A 59 0.81 -3.60 -13.59
N SER A 60 0.85 -4.68 -12.80
CA SER A 60 0.84 -6.04 -13.31
C SER A 60 0.43 -7.04 -12.23
N VAL A 61 0.00 -8.23 -12.66
CA VAL A 61 -0.33 -9.36 -11.79
C VAL A 61 0.49 -10.56 -12.25
N THR A 62 1.06 -11.28 -11.29
CA THR A 62 1.77 -12.54 -11.50
C THR A 62 1.18 -13.62 -10.60
N SER A 63 1.61 -14.88 -10.74
CA SER A 63 1.09 -16.00 -9.94
C SER A 63 1.30 -15.84 -8.42
N GLY A 64 2.28 -15.04 -7.99
CA GLY A 64 2.62 -14.88 -6.57
C GLY A 64 2.63 -13.45 -6.04
N SER A 65 2.47 -12.44 -6.90
CA SER A 65 2.53 -11.04 -6.49
C SER A 65 1.75 -10.12 -7.42
N ILE A 66 1.32 -8.98 -6.89
CA ILE A 66 0.87 -7.83 -7.69
C ILE A 66 1.93 -6.74 -7.64
N ARG A 67 2.04 -5.96 -8.71
CA ARG A 67 2.86 -4.74 -8.72
C ARG A 67 1.98 -3.51 -8.82
N LEU A 68 2.35 -2.48 -8.09
CA LEU A 68 1.72 -1.17 -8.12
C LEU A 68 2.68 -0.16 -8.75
N SER A 69 2.11 0.79 -9.49
CA SER A 69 2.84 1.96 -9.99
C SER A 69 3.40 2.80 -8.83
N SER A 70 4.25 3.78 -9.16
CA SER A 70 4.51 4.89 -8.24
C SER A 70 3.19 5.46 -7.73
N SER A 71 3.19 5.79 -6.44
CA SER A 71 2.04 6.39 -5.79
C SER A 71 1.99 7.89 -6.05
N THR A 72 0.82 8.49 -5.90
CA THR A 72 0.60 9.93 -5.99
C THR A 72 0.03 10.41 -4.66
N VAL A 73 0.50 11.55 -4.16
CA VAL A 73 -0.06 12.19 -2.97
C VAL A 73 -1.43 12.76 -3.34
N THR A 74 -2.47 12.35 -2.61
CA THR A 74 -3.83 12.91 -2.76
C THR A 74 -4.23 13.82 -1.61
N ALA A 75 -3.60 13.66 -0.44
CA ALA A 75 -3.73 14.57 0.69
C ALA A 75 -2.45 14.53 1.52
N ALA A 76 -2.06 15.67 2.07
CA ALA A 76 -0.90 15.84 2.93
C ALA A 76 -1.20 16.91 3.98
N SER A 77 -0.88 16.63 5.23
CA SER A 77 -0.96 17.59 6.33
C SER A 77 0.23 17.39 7.26
N PRO A 78 1.14 18.37 7.40
CA PRO A 78 1.19 19.61 6.61
C PRO A 78 1.47 19.33 5.12
N ALA A 79 1.15 20.28 4.23
CA ALA A 79 1.23 20.04 2.78
C ALA A 79 2.62 19.62 2.27
N SER A 80 3.69 19.98 2.99
CA SER A 80 5.08 19.64 2.67
C SER A 80 5.57 18.33 3.28
N SER A 81 4.74 17.57 4.02
CA SER A 81 5.20 16.40 4.77
C SER A 81 5.29 15.11 3.95
N CYS A 82 4.78 15.09 2.71
CA CYS A 82 4.60 13.85 1.96
C CYS A 82 5.17 13.97 0.55
N GLU A 83 5.97 12.98 0.16
CA GLU A 83 6.45 12.81 -1.21
C GLU A 83 5.85 11.56 -1.85
N PRO A 84 5.63 11.56 -3.17
CA PRO A 84 5.24 10.36 -3.91
C PRO A 84 6.17 9.17 -3.62
N GLY A 85 5.60 8.04 -3.18
CA GLY A 85 6.34 6.78 -3.07
C GLY A 85 6.59 6.13 -4.43
N GLY A 86 7.73 5.44 -4.57
CA GLY A 86 8.08 4.67 -5.77
C GLY A 86 7.18 3.45 -6.02
N PRO A 87 7.38 2.73 -7.14
CA PRO A 87 6.67 1.49 -7.44
C PRO A 87 6.90 0.42 -6.36
N THR A 88 5.92 -0.44 -6.13
CA THR A 88 6.02 -1.49 -5.12
C THR A 88 5.49 -2.83 -5.59
N ALA A 89 6.19 -3.90 -5.25
CA ALA A 89 5.67 -5.27 -5.29
C ALA A 89 4.92 -5.61 -4.00
N MET A 90 3.86 -6.39 -4.11
CA MET A 90 3.07 -6.89 -2.99
C MET A 90 2.86 -8.40 -3.11
N ALA A 91 3.12 -9.11 -2.02
CA ALA A 91 2.96 -10.56 -1.93
C ALA A 91 2.22 -10.95 -0.64
N ILE A 92 1.34 -11.94 -0.73
CA ILE A 92 0.76 -12.58 0.46
C ILE A 92 1.73 -13.64 0.95
N LEU A 93 2.17 -13.52 2.20
CA LEU A 93 3.02 -14.49 2.88
C LEU A 93 2.22 -15.74 3.26
N SER A 94 2.93 -16.83 3.55
CA SER A 94 2.31 -18.10 3.96
C SER A 94 1.47 -18.00 5.25
N ASP A 95 1.76 -17.02 6.10
CA ASP A 95 1.02 -16.71 7.32
C ASP A 95 -0.19 -15.78 7.09
N GLY A 96 -0.49 -15.43 5.84
CA GLY A 96 -1.61 -14.58 5.45
C GLY A 96 -1.35 -13.07 5.60
N ARG A 97 -0.16 -12.65 6.03
CA ARG A 97 0.22 -11.23 6.05
C ARG A 97 0.55 -10.73 4.64
N LEU A 98 0.35 -9.43 4.42
CA LEU A 98 0.75 -8.77 3.18
C LEU A 98 2.15 -8.20 3.36
N GLN A 99 3.10 -8.59 2.51
CA GLN A 99 4.40 -7.95 2.39
C GLN A 99 4.37 -6.96 1.23
N ARG A 100 4.90 -5.76 1.45
CA ARG A 100 5.11 -4.75 0.41
C ARG A 100 6.58 -4.39 0.34
N THR A 101 7.17 -4.48 -0.85
CA THR A 101 8.56 -4.14 -1.12
C THR A 101 8.60 -2.99 -2.11
N ASN A 102 9.40 -1.97 -1.82
CA ASN A 102 9.64 -0.85 -2.73
C ASN A 102 10.70 -1.25 -3.77
N ASP A 103 10.35 -1.13 -5.04
CA ASP A 103 11.18 -1.61 -6.15
C ASP A 103 12.44 -0.73 -6.36
N THR A 104 12.46 0.48 -5.82
CA THR A 104 13.58 1.44 -5.95
C THR A 104 14.65 1.23 -4.90
N ASN A 105 14.26 0.99 -3.64
CA ASN A 105 15.21 0.92 -2.51
C ASN A 105 15.22 -0.45 -1.78
N GLY A 106 14.35 -1.40 -2.16
CA GLY A 106 14.26 -2.72 -1.53
C GLY A 106 13.62 -2.72 -0.13
N GLU A 107 13.23 -1.56 0.40
CA GLU A 107 12.61 -1.45 1.71
C GLU A 107 11.31 -2.25 1.75
N THR A 108 11.11 -2.99 2.83
CA THR A 108 10.01 -3.93 2.97
C THR A 108 9.22 -3.68 4.25
N LEU A 109 7.90 -3.64 4.13
CA LEU A 109 6.96 -3.55 5.24
C LEU A 109 5.97 -4.70 5.20
N THR A 110 5.63 -5.23 6.38
CA THR A 110 4.64 -6.30 6.53
C THR A 110 3.41 -5.79 7.24
N TYR A 111 2.23 -6.17 6.74
CA TYR A 111 0.93 -5.71 7.19
C TYR A 111 0.06 -6.89 7.61
N THR A 112 -0.73 -6.68 8.66
CA THR A 112 -1.79 -7.60 9.07
C THR A 112 -3.11 -7.16 8.47
N ARG A 113 -3.98 -8.12 8.16
CA ARG A 113 -5.32 -7.80 7.67
C ARG A 113 -6.11 -7.15 8.80
N SER A 114 -6.67 -5.98 8.55
CA SER A 114 -7.63 -5.35 9.47
C SER A 114 -8.94 -6.11 9.37
N ARG A 115 -9.52 -6.44 10.53
CA ARG A 115 -10.90 -6.96 10.59
C ARG A 115 -11.90 -5.91 10.12
#